data_AF-A0A1I0BJY1-F1
#
_entry.id   AF-A0A1I0BJY1-F1
#
_cell.length_a   1.000
_cell.length_b   1.000
_cell.length_c   1.000
_cell.angle_alpha   90.00
_cell.angle_beta   90.00
_cell.angle_gamma   90.00
#
_symmetry.space_group_name_H-M   'P 1'
#
loop_
_entity.id
_entity.type
_entity.pdbx_description
1 polymer ?
#
loop_
_entity_poly.entity_id
_entity_poly.type
_entity_poly.pdbx_seq_one_letter_code
_entity_poly.pdbx_strand_id
1 'polypeptide(L)' 'MRENRLPPVRNAAQCPEARVQQLHLIAAARVAAVRPATPQQVSDIVRVTVDDEVDTRTFRAIVTDISDDVLR' A
#
# COMPACT_ATOMS: atom_id res chain seq x y z
N MET A 1 -13.53 -25.26 9.12
CA MET A 1 -13.17 -24.03 8.39
C MET A 1 -12.74 -22.99 9.41
N ARG A 2 -11.43 -22.83 9.69
CA ARG A 2 -10.96 -21.80 10.64
C ARG A 2 -11.03 -20.46 9.92
N GLU A 3 -11.96 -19.62 10.34
CA GLU A 3 -12.07 -18.24 9.87
C GLU A 3 -10.88 -17.45 10.41
N ASN A 4 -9.81 -17.38 9.63
CA ASN A 4 -8.62 -16.59 9.94
C ASN A 4 -8.91 -15.11 9.65
N ARG A 5 -9.89 -14.53 10.36
CA ARG A 5 -10.14 -13.09 10.30
C ARG A 5 -9.22 -12.41 11.31
N LEU A 6 -8.19 -11.76 10.79
CA LEU A 6 -7.38 -10.80 11.55
C LEU A 6 -8.36 -9.81 12.22
N PRO A 7 -8.19 -9.52 13.53
CA PRO A 7 -9.06 -8.56 14.19
C PRO A 7 -8.98 -7.22 13.45
N PRO A 8 -10.11 -6.50 13.27
CA PRO A 8 -10.04 -5.15 12.73
C PRO A 8 -9.13 -4.35 13.65
N VAL A 9 -8.08 -3.74 13.08
CA VAL A 9 -7.17 -2.85 13.79
C VAL A 9 -8.02 -1.70 14.35
N ARG A 10 -8.43 -1.82 15.62
CA ARG A 10 -9.36 -0.89 16.29
C ARG A 10 -8.86 0.57 16.31
N ASN A 11 -7.58 0.80 15.96
CA ASN A 11 -6.93 2.11 16.00
C ASN A 11 -6.71 2.76 14.62
N ALA A 12 -7.00 2.09 13.50
CA ALA A 12 -6.72 2.63 12.18
C ALA A 12 -7.60 3.86 11.83
N ALA A 13 -8.81 3.93 12.38
CA ALA A 13 -9.69 5.09 12.24
C ALA A 13 -9.31 6.26 13.17
N GLN A 14 -8.48 6.03 14.20
CA GLN A 14 -8.11 7.03 15.20
C GLN A 14 -6.75 7.68 14.91
N CYS A 15 -5.88 7.03 14.15
CA CYS A 15 -4.59 7.57 13.73
C CYS A 15 -4.42 7.42 12.20
N PRO A 16 -4.66 8.50 11.42
CA PRO A 16 -4.49 8.50 9.96
C PRO A 16 -3.11 8.02 9.52
N GLU A 17 -2.07 8.33 10.29
CA GLU A 17 -0.69 7.89 10.02
C GLU A 17 -0.52 6.37 10.12
N ALA A 18 -1.17 5.72 11.09
CA ALA A 18 -1.13 4.26 11.22
C ALA A 18 -1.84 3.57 10.04
N ARG A 19 -2.91 4.20 9.52
CA ARG A 19 -3.59 3.71 8.32
C ARG A 19 -2.72 3.86 7.08
N VAL A 20 -2.07 5.01 6.89
CA VAL A 20 -1.11 5.24 5.78
C VAL A 20 0.03 4.22 5.83
N GLN A 21 0.60 3.97 7.01
CA GLN A 21 1.65 2.97 7.19
C GLN A 21 1.16 1.55 6.84
N GLN A 22 -0.05 1.19 7.27
CA GLN A 22 -0.65 -0.09 6.92
C GLN A 22 -0.83 -0.23 5.39
N LEU A 23 -1.38 0.80 4.74
CA LEU A 23 -1.58 0.81 3.30
C LEU A 23 -0.25 0.70 2.54
N HIS A 24 0.78 1.40 3.02
CA HIS A 24 2.13 1.29 2.48
C HIS A 24 2.66 -0.15 2.54
N LEU A 25 2.58 -0.80 3.70
CA LEU A 25 3.05 -2.19 3.88
C LEU A 25 2.29 -3.18 2.99
N ILE A 26 0.96 -3.03 2.89
CA ILE A 26 0.14 -3.88 2.01
C ILE A 26 0.53 -3.65 0.55
N ALA A 27 0.70 -2.40 0.13
CA ALA A 27 1.08 -2.06 -1.22
C ALA A 27 2.46 -2.64 -1.57
N ALA A 28 3.45 -2.47 -0.71
CA ALA A 28 4.79 -3.03 -0.89
C ALA A 28 4.74 -4.56 -1.05
N ALA A 29 4.02 -5.25 -0.17
CA ALA A 29 3.86 -6.70 -0.26
C ALA A 29 3.21 -7.17 -1.58
N ARG A 30 2.17 -6.44 -2.04
CA ARG A 30 1.50 -6.75 -3.32
C ARG A 30 2.40 -6.48 -4.51
N VAL A 31 3.12 -5.37 -4.51
CA VAL A 31 4.05 -5.01 -5.57
C VAL A 31 5.18 -6.03 -5.67
N ALA A 32 5.78 -6.42 -4.55
CA ALA A 32 6.81 -7.45 -4.50
C ALA A 32 6.32 -8.81 -5.04
N ALA A 33 5.07 -9.17 -4.75
CA ALA A 33 4.47 -10.41 -5.27
C ALA A 33 4.23 -10.38 -6.79
N VAL A 34 3.87 -9.22 -7.35
CA VAL A 34 3.60 -9.05 -8.78
C VAL A 34 4.88 -8.89 -9.62
N ARG A 35 5.96 -8.34 -9.03
CA ARG A 35 7.23 -8.03 -9.71
C ARG A 35 7.04 -7.17 -10.96
N PRO A 36 6.54 -5.93 -10.82
CA PRO A 36 6.39 -5.03 -11.96
C PRO A 36 7.75 -4.69 -12.58
N ALA A 37 7.72 -4.33 -13.85
CA ALA A 37 8.89 -3.90 -14.61
C ALA A 37 8.93 -2.38 -14.84
N THR A 38 7.87 -1.65 -14.47
CA THR A 38 7.77 -0.21 -14.74
C THR A 38 7.16 0.55 -13.54
N PRO A 39 7.51 1.84 -13.37
CA PRO A 39 6.89 2.69 -12.35
C PRO A 39 5.37 2.82 -12.51
N GLN A 40 4.87 2.75 -13.75
CA GLN A 40 3.44 2.80 -14.03
C GLN A 40 2.70 1.60 -13.42
N GLN A 41 3.25 0.40 -13.55
CA GLN A 41 2.65 -0.80 -12.95
C GLN A 41 2.67 -0.74 -11.41
N VAL A 42 3.74 -0.19 -10.81
CA VAL A 42 3.78 0.07 -9.36
C VAL A 42 2.64 1.02 -8.97
N SER A 43 2.50 2.15 -9.67
CA SER A 43 1.43 3.13 -9.45
C SER A 43 0.04 2.51 -9.52
N ASP A 44 -0.23 1.66 -10.51
CA ASP A 44 -1.54 1.03 -10.69
C ASP A 44 -1.86 0.04 -9.54
N ILE A 45 -0.87 -0.74 -9.10
CA ILE A 45 -1.02 -1.67 -7.97
C ILE A 45 -1.26 -0.90 -6.66
N VAL A 46 -0.49 0.17 -6.42
CA VAL A 46 -0.65 1.03 -5.24
C VAL A 46 -2.04 1.67 -5.26
N ARG A 47 -2.50 2.16 -6.43
CA ARG A 47 -3.82 2.81 -6.57
C ARG A 47 -4.97 1.88 -6.17
N VAL A 48 -4.94 0.64 -6.64
CA VAL A 48 -5.93 -0.40 -6.28
C VAL A 48 -5.81 -0.81 -4.80
N THR A 49 -4.67 -0.55 -4.15
CA THR A 49 -4.46 -0.89 -2.74
C THR A 49 -4.92 0.21 -1.80
N VAL A 50 -4.71 1.47 -2.16
CA VAL A 50 -5.06 2.61 -1.30
C VAL A 50 -6.50 3.09 -1.47
N ASP A 51 -7.18 2.75 -2.57
CA ASP A 51 -8.61 3.05 -2.80
C ASP A 51 -9.04 4.49 -2.42
N ASP A 52 -8.28 5.49 -2.87
CA ASP A 52 -8.48 6.93 -2.54
C ASP A 52 -8.47 7.27 -1.03
N GLU A 53 -8.05 6.36 -0.16
CA GLU A 53 -7.91 6.59 1.29
C GLU A 53 -6.78 7.58 1.64
N VAL A 54 -5.93 7.94 0.67
CA VAL A 54 -4.81 8.86 0.86
C VAL A 54 -4.85 9.99 -0.17
N ASP A 55 -4.37 11.17 0.23
CA ASP A 55 -4.25 12.29 -0.68
C ASP A 55 -3.19 12.05 -1.78
N THR A 56 -3.24 12.83 -2.84
CA THR A 56 -2.34 12.68 -4.00
C THR A 56 -0.85 12.79 -3.65
N ARG A 57 -0.48 13.57 -2.63
CA ARG A 57 0.93 13.72 -2.21
C ARG A 57 1.39 12.46 -1.49
N THR A 58 0.58 11.95 -0.56
CA THR A 58 0.85 10.69 0.15
C THR A 58 0.90 9.52 -0.81
N PHE A 59 -0.04 9.44 -1.76
CA PHE A 59 -0.01 8.45 -2.84
C PHE A 59 1.32 8.48 -3.61
N ARG A 60 1.75 9.66 -4.07
CA ARG A 60 3.01 9.81 -4.80
C ARG A 60 4.22 9.40 -3.97
N ALA A 61 4.25 9.73 -2.68
CA ALA A 61 5.33 9.34 -1.79
C ALA A 61 5.43 7.80 -1.67
N ILE A 62 4.31 7.11 -1.48
CA ILE A 62 4.26 5.64 -1.44
C ILE A 62 4.75 5.02 -2.75
N VAL A 63 4.27 5.52 -3.90
CA VAL A 63 4.70 5.01 -5.22
C VAL A 63 6.19 5.20 -5.44
N THR A 64 6.74 6.38 -5.12
CA THR A 64 8.18 6.65 -5.27
C THR A 64 9.01 5.73 -4.40
N ASP A 65 8.66 5.57 -3.13
CA ASP A 65 9.38 4.73 -2.18
C ASP A 65 9.40 3.26 -2.63
N ILE A 66 8.22 2.71 -2.97
CA ILE A 66 8.13 1.32 -3.45
C ILE A 66 8.84 1.14 -4.80
N SER A 67 8.76 2.12 -5.70
CA SER A 67 9.43 2.02 -7.01
C SER A 67 10.95 1.98 -6.87
N ASP A 68 11.53 2.75 -5.94
CA ASP A 68 12.97 2.73 -5.66
C ASP A 68 13.44 1.37 -5.12
N ASP A 69 12.61 0.71 -4.30
CA ASP A 69 12.90 -0.61 -3.74
C ASP A 69 12.80 -1.74 -4.79
N VAL A 70 11.76 -1.74 -5.63
CA VAL A 70 11.42 -2.91 -6.47
C VAL A 70 11.91 -2.84 -7.92
N LEU A 71 12.24 -1.65 -8.43
CA LEU A 71 12.69 -1.45 -9.82
C LEU A 71 14.21 -1.25 -9.95
N ARG A 72 14.92 -1.34 -8.83
CA ARG A 72 16.37 -1.25 -8.76
C ARG A 72 17.04 -2.60 -9.05
#